data_AF-A0A2E7UMT1-F1
#
_entry.id   AF-A0A2E7UMT1-F1
#
_cell.length_a   1.000
_cell.length_b   1.000
_cell.length_c   1.000
_cell.angle_alpha   90.00
_cell.angle_beta   90.00
_cell.angle_gamma   90.00
#
_symmetry.space_group_name_H-M   'P 1'
#
loop_
_entity.id
_entity.type
_entity.pdbx_description
1 polymer ?
#
loop_
_entity_poly.entity_id
_entity_poly.type
_entity_poly.pdbx_seq_one_letter_code
_entity_poly.pdbx_strand_id
1 'polypeptide(L)'
;MIRLFWRCGLLGLALGCQDSDAPKDDDLAVAVPVHSEIDGATGEDASDDSSDSTGGSAADSGSVPVDFLGFEPCLGADGDDITIDSVSDTTDGILMVEVTYGGGCETHFFQLCWPEQSFMESAPVQASLELLHTAPPYDCYPWVTETLELDLLPMADAWREIYGSESGEMIVHLGGFTTLYSF
;
A
#
# COMPACT_ATOMS: atom_id res chain seq x y z
N MET A 1 32.62 27.50 -6.88
CA MET A 1 31.89 27.97 -8.07
C MET A 1 32.65 27.50 -9.31
N ILE A 2 32.35 26.30 -9.81
CA ILE A 2 33.02 25.66 -10.96
C ILE A 2 31.90 25.25 -11.92
N ARG A 3 31.90 25.84 -13.11
CA ARG A 3 30.94 25.56 -14.19
C ARG A 3 31.54 24.46 -15.08
N LEU A 4 30.95 23.27 -15.06
CA LEU A 4 31.28 22.22 -16.01
C LEU A 4 30.31 22.34 -17.21
N PHE A 5 30.82 22.85 -18.32
CA PHE A 5 30.13 22.83 -19.61
C PHE A 5 30.31 21.44 -20.23
N TRP A 6 29.25 20.66 -20.35
CA TRP A 6 29.24 19.52 -21.26
C TRP A 6 28.51 19.89 -22.55
N ARG A 7 29.28 19.96 -23.63
CA ARG A 7 28.81 20.15 -25.00
C ARG A 7 28.22 18.85 -25.54
N CYS A 8 26.96 18.96 -25.93
CA CYS A 8 26.30 18.42 -27.12
C CYS A 8 27.19 17.62 -28.08
N GLY A 9 26.94 16.31 -28.18
CA GLY A 9 27.32 15.46 -29.31
C GLY A 9 26.05 15.13 -30.11
N LEU A 10 25.99 15.63 -31.34
CA LEU A 10 24.87 15.53 -32.28
C LEU A 10 25.40 14.79 -33.52
N LEU A 11 24.91 13.58 -33.80
CA LEU A 11 24.99 12.82 -35.08
C LEU A 11 24.37 11.42 -34.80
N GLY A 12 23.43 10.83 -35.52
CA GLY A 12 22.74 11.18 -36.76
C GLY A 12 21.73 10.06 -37.12
N LEU A 13 20.69 10.47 -37.85
CA LEU A 13 19.69 9.75 -38.67
C LEU A 13 19.69 8.19 -38.73
N ALA A 14 18.50 7.61 -38.50
CA ALA A 14 17.76 6.76 -39.47
C ALA A 14 16.32 6.55 -38.95
N LEU A 15 15.30 7.19 -39.55
CA LEU A 15 14.27 6.56 -40.38
C LEU A 15 13.70 5.23 -39.85
N GLY A 16 12.43 5.29 -39.41
CA GLY A 16 11.62 4.12 -39.15
C GLY A 16 10.22 4.48 -38.65
N CYS A 17 9.41 5.14 -39.49
CA CYS A 17 7.96 5.15 -39.29
C CYS A 17 7.43 3.78 -39.74
N GLN A 18 6.86 3.01 -38.82
CA GLN A 18 6.03 1.85 -39.16
C GLN A 18 4.65 2.11 -38.58
N ASP A 19 3.78 2.63 -39.45
CA ASP A 19 2.33 2.51 -39.34
C ASP A 19 1.96 1.02 -39.40
N SER A 20 1.18 0.55 -38.44
CA SER A 20 0.49 -0.74 -38.53
C SER A 20 -0.81 -0.70 -37.73
N ASP A 21 -1.86 -0.35 -38.46
CA ASP A 21 -3.23 -0.87 -38.41
C ASP A 21 -4.06 -0.79 -37.13
N ALA A 22 -5.12 0.02 -37.23
CA ALA A 22 -6.30 0.01 -36.37
C ALA A 22 -7.13 -1.28 -36.56
N PRO A 23 -7.57 -1.94 -35.48
CA PRO A 23 -8.68 -2.87 -35.54
C PRO A 23 -10.01 -2.12 -35.56
N LYS A 24 -10.89 -2.64 -36.42
CA LYS A 24 -12.19 -2.13 -36.83
C LYS A 24 -13.23 -2.32 -35.74
N ASP A 25 -14.23 -1.46 -35.83
CA ASP A 25 -15.52 -1.50 -35.17
C ASP A 25 -16.17 -2.90 -35.29
N ASP A 26 -16.59 -3.45 -34.15
CA ASP A 26 -17.63 -4.49 -34.10
C ASP A 26 -18.68 -4.06 -33.07
N ASP A 27 -19.72 -3.40 -33.59
CA ASP A 27 -20.98 -3.15 -32.92
C ASP A 27 -21.68 -4.47 -32.59
N LEU A 28 -21.75 -4.82 -31.31
CA LEU A 28 -22.68 -5.84 -30.82
C LEU A 28 -23.61 -5.21 -29.77
N ALA A 29 -24.61 -4.49 -30.29
CA ALA A 29 -25.85 -4.22 -29.58
C ALA A 29 -26.61 -5.54 -29.39
N VAL A 30 -26.65 -6.06 -28.16
CA VAL A 30 -27.64 -7.06 -27.76
C VAL A 30 -28.73 -6.35 -26.95
N ALA A 31 -29.91 -6.32 -27.55
CA ALA A 31 -31.12 -5.75 -27.00
C ALA A 31 -31.94 -6.81 -26.25
N VAL A 32 -32.38 -6.45 -25.02
CA VAL A 32 -33.62 -6.79 -24.25
C VAL A 32 -34.01 -8.27 -24.00
N PRO A 33 -34.63 -8.65 -22.85
CA PRO A 33 -35.91 -8.12 -22.31
C PRO A 33 -35.88 -7.78 -20.79
N VAL A 34 -36.50 -6.70 -20.32
CA VAL A 34 -37.90 -6.56 -19.79
C VAL A 34 -38.37 -7.68 -18.86
N HIS A 35 -38.87 -7.24 -17.69
CA HIS A 35 -39.91 -7.83 -16.84
C HIS A 35 -39.44 -8.60 -15.60
N SER A 36 -39.63 -8.02 -14.41
CA SER A 36 -40.84 -8.26 -13.60
C SER A 36 -40.78 -7.47 -12.31
N GLU A 37 -41.78 -6.61 -12.11
CA GLU A 37 -42.13 -5.98 -10.86
C GLU A 37 -42.60 -7.06 -9.86
N ILE A 38 -42.04 -7.05 -8.64
CA ILE A 38 -42.64 -7.72 -7.49
C ILE A 38 -43.22 -6.63 -6.61
N ASP A 39 -44.54 -6.48 -6.74
CA ASP A 39 -45.40 -5.83 -5.75
C ASP A 39 -45.80 -6.85 -4.68
N GLY A 40 -45.88 -6.36 -3.44
CA GLY A 40 -46.60 -6.99 -2.33
C GLY A 40 -45.71 -7.46 -1.19
N ALA A 41 -46.00 -7.23 0.08
CA ALA A 41 -47.19 -6.64 0.71
C ALA A 41 -46.84 -6.33 2.18
N THR A 42 -47.60 -5.41 2.79
CA THR A 42 -48.15 -5.43 4.18
C THR A 42 -47.24 -6.03 5.27
N GLY A 43 -46.78 -5.28 6.26
CA GLY A 43 -47.63 -4.63 7.26
C GLY A 43 -47.36 -5.27 8.62
N GLU A 44 -47.62 -4.49 9.67
CA GLU A 44 -47.89 -4.92 11.05
C GLU A 44 -46.72 -5.01 12.05
N ASP A 45 -46.84 -4.10 13.02
CA ASP A 45 -46.78 -4.33 14.46
C ASP A 45 -45.46 -4.20 15.23
N ALA A 46 -45.43 -3.06 15.94
CA ALA A 46 -44.69 -2.85 17.17
C ALA A 46 -45.02 -3.93 18.20
N SER A 47 -43.99 -4.45 18.86
CA SER A 47 -44.09 -5.11 20.15
C SER A 47 -42.79 -4.90 20.91
N ASP A 48 -42.86 -4.02 21.90
CA ASP A 48 -41.94 -3.98 23.03
C ASP A 48 -42.08 -5.29 23.82
N ASP A 49 -40.98 -6.02 24.03
CA ASP A 49 -40.87 -6.91 25.18
C ASP A 49 -39.43 -6.92 25.70
N SER A 50 -39.30 -6.38 26.91
CA SER A 50 -38.10 -6.45 27.72
C SER A 50 -38.06 -7.82 28.39
N SER A 51 -37.04 -8.62 28.11
CA SER A 51 -36.73 -9.79 28.95
C SER A 51 -35.23 -9.85 29.25
N ASP A 52 -34.98 -9.51 30.50
CA ASP A 52 -33.77 -9.73 31.29
C ASP A 52 -33.41 -11.23 31.31
N SER A 53 -32.18 -11.58 30.98
CA SER A 53 -31.60 -12.89 31.34
C SER A 53 -30.08 -12.81 31.45
N THR A 54 -29.68 -12.87 32.70
CA THR A 54 -28.35 -13.08 33.27
C THR A 54 -27.59 -14.27 32.69
N GLY A 55 -26.28 -14.07 32.47
CA GLY A 55 -25.25 -15.00 32.95
C GLY A 55 -24.75 -16.07 31.98
N GLY A 56 -23.66 -15.75 31.29
CA GLY A 56 -22.78 -16.72 30.63
C GLY A 56 -21.42 -16.12 30.31
N SER A 57 -20.49 -16.14 31.27
CA SER A 57 -19.08 -15.83 31.03
C SER A 57 -18.39 -16.99 30.29
N ALA A 58 -17.95 -16.74 29.06
CA ALA A 58 -16.79 -17.31 28.36
C ALA A 58 -16.92 -16.86 26.87
N ALA A 59 -16.02 -16.13 26.24
CA ALA A 59 -14.62 -15.88 26.49
C ALA A 59 -14.35 -14.38 26.48
N ASP A 60 -13.62 -13.91 27.49
CA ASP A 60 -12.88 -12.67 27.40
C ASP A 60 -11.77 -12.91 26.35
N SER A 61 -12.07 -12.68 25.08
CA SER A 61 -11.04 -12.34 24.09
C SER A 61 -10.56 -10.93 24.44
N GLY A 62 -9.95 -10.81 25.61
CA GLY A 62 -9.12 -9.67 25.95
C GLY A 62 -7.91 -9.78 25.05
N SER A 63 -8.00 -9.15 23.88
CA SER A 63 -6.85 -8.87 23.04
C SER A 63 -5.87 -8.11 23.91
N VAL A 64 -4.85 -8.80 24.42
CA VAL A 64 -3.78 -8.15 25.17
C VAL A 64 -3.15 -7.18 24.15
N PRO A 65 -3.09 -5.86 24.43
CA PRO A 65 -2.41 -4.96 23.53
C PRO A 65 -0.95 -5.40 23.48
N VAL A 66 -0.53 -5.87 22.31
CA VAL A 66 0.87 -6.13 22.00
C VAL A 66 1.45 -4.79 21.57
N ASP A 67 2.30 -4.21 22.42
CA ASP A 67 3.04 -3.01 22.06
C ASP A 67 4.12 -3.41 21.06
N PHE A 68 3.92 -3.05 19.79
CA PHE A 68 4.91 -3.22 18.73
C PHE A 68 5.91 -2.06 18.77
N LEU A 69 7.17 -2.36 18.43
CA LEU A 69 8.16 -1.32 18.22
C LEU A 69 8.01 -0.78 16.80
N GLY A 70 7.75 0.51 16.64
CA GLY A 70 7.60 1.12 15.32
C GLY A 70 6.32 0.66 14.61
N PHE A 71 6.46 -0.06 13.49
CA PHE A 71 5.31 -0.58 12.73
C PHE A 71 4.84 -1.92 13.24
N GLU A 72 3.56 -2.24 13.01
CA GLU A 72 3.04 -3.59 13.23
C GLU A 72 3.72 -4.60 12.27
N PRO A 73 3.97 -5.85 12.69
CA PRO A 73 4.37 -6.91 11.77
C PRO A 73 3.26 -7.18 10.74
N CYS A 74 3.62 -7.73 9.58
CA CYS A 74 2.64 -8.18 8.59
C CYS A 74 1.82 -9.36 9.17
N LEU A 75 0.66 -9.09 9.77
CA LEU A 75 -0.20 -10.16 10.29
C LEU A 75 -1.22 -10.60 9.22
N GLY A 76 -1.02 -11.81 8.68
CA GLY A 76 -2.14 -12.67 8.29
C GLY A 76 -2.82 -12.45 6.93
N ALA A 77 -2.24 -11.73 5.98
CA ALA A 77 -2.70 -11.78 4.60
C ALA A 77 -1.52 -11.75 3.62
N ASP A 78 -1.47 -12.70 2.70
CA ASP A 78 -0.79 -12.50 1.42
C ASP A 78 -1.49 -11.28 0.80
N GLY A 79 -0.81 -10.14 0.77
CA GLY A 79 -1.35 -8.93 0.15
C GLY A 79 -1.65 -9.14 -1.33
N ASP A 80 -2.47 -8.27 -1.90
CA ASP A 80 -2.69 -8.25 -3.34
C ASP A 80 -1.43 -7.80 -4.08
N ASP A 81 -1.27 -8.26 -5.32
CA ASP A 81 -0.08 -7.98 -6.12
C ASP A 81 0.18 -6.47 -6.24
N ILE A 82 1.41 -6.09 -5.93
CA ILE A 82 1.95 -4.73 -6.07
C ILE A 82 3.38 -4.83 -6.58
N THR A 83 3.76 -3.89 -7.45
CA THR A 83 5.15 -3.67 -7.83
C THR A 83 5.61 -2.35 -7.20
N ILE A 84 6.75 -2.38 -6.51
CA ILE A 84 7.45 -1.16 -6.11
C ILE A 84 8.40 -0.80 -7.24
N ASP A 85 8.15 0.32 -7.90
CA ASP A 85 8.91 0.76 -9.07
C ASP A 85 10.13 1.60 -8.65
N SER A 86 9.97 2.40 -7.60
CA SER A 86 11.08 3.17 -7.01
C SER A 86 10.82 3.55 -5.56
N VAL A 87 11.92 3.76 -4.83
CA VAL A 87 11.94 4.31 -3.47
C VAL A 87 12.93 5.48 -3.49
N SER A 88 12.47 6.68 -3.13
CA SER A 88 13.32 7.88 -3.10
C SER A 88 13.79 8.22 -1.69
N ASP A 89 14.79 9.10 -1.60
CA ASP A 89 15.37 9.53 -0.34
C ASP A 89 14.36 10.26 0.56
N THR A 90 14.47 10.04 1.86
CA THR A 90 13.60 10.64 2.86
C THR A 90 13.98 12.09 3.12
N THR A 91 13.00 13.00 3.06
CA THR A 91 13.09 14.32 3.69
C THR A 91 12.10 14.35 4.84
N ASP A 92 12.55 14.72 6.04
CA ASP A 92 11.71 14.85 7.25
C ASP A 92 11.01 13.55 7.71
N GLY A 93 11.53 12.38 7.32
CA GLY A 93 10.94 11.09 7.68
C GLY A 93 9.89 10.57 6.71
N ILE A 94 9.60 11.27 5.61
CA ILE A 94 8.67 10.78 4.59
C ILE A 94 9.43 10.07 3.48
N LEU A 95 9.07 8.81 3.23
CA LEU A 95 9.57 7.98 2.15
C LEU A 95 8.60 8.06 0.96
N MET A 96 9.07 8.53 -0.20
CA MET A 96 8.26 8.48 -1.42
C MET A 96 8.47 7.14 -2.11
N VAL A 97 7.37 6.43 -2.37
CA VAL A 97 7.40 5.13 -3.02
C VAL A 97 6.51 5.17 -4.25
N GLU A 98 7.08 4.95 -5.42
CA GLU A 98 6.29 4.75 -6.64
C GLU A 98 5.87 3.29 -6.73
N VAL A 99 4.58 3.06 -6.88
CA VAL A 99 4.00 1.72 -6.95
C VAL A 99 3.12 1.57 -8.18
N THR A 100 3.08 0.34 -8.71
CA THR A 100 2.16 -0.07 -9.76
C THR A 100 1.34 -1.28 -9.31
N TYR A 101 0.01 -1.19 -9.46
CA TYR A 101 -0.95 -2.25 -9.10
C TYR A 101 -2.16 -2.27 -10.05
N GLY A 102 -2.93 -3.37 -10.03
CA GLY A 102 -4.17 -3.51 -10.80
C GLY A 102 -5.42 -3.16 -9.97
N GLY A 103 -6.54 -2.80 -10.62
CA GLY A 103 -7.83 -2.65 -9.91
C GLY A 103 -8.28 -1.23 -9.53
N GLY A 104 -7.66 -0.17 -10.06
CA GLY A 104 -7.86 1.22 -9.62
C GLY A 104 -9.21 1.91 -9.85
N CYS A 105 -10.33 1.18 -9.97
CA CYS A 105 -11.67 1.77 -9.85
C CYS A 105 -12.20 1.75 -8.41
N GLU A 106 -11.61 0.94 -7.54
CA GLU A 106 -11.98 0.85 -6.13
C GLU A 106 -10.88 1.43 -5.24
N THR A 107 -11.15 1.55 -3.93
CA THR A 107 -10.15 1.99 -2.97
C THR A 107 -9.14 0.89 -2.66
N HIS A 108 -7.86 1.22 -2.81
CA HIS A 108 -6.74 0.38 -2.41
C HIS A 108 -6.16 0.87 -1.07
N PHE A 109 -5.71 -0.07 -0.24
CA PHE A 109 -5.08 0.22 1.04
C PHE A 109 -3.63 -0.22 1.02
N PHE A 110 -2.77 0.64 1.54
CA PHE A 110 -1.36 0.39 1.69
C PHE A 110 -0.97 0.53 3.15
N GLN A 111 -0.23 -0.45 3.68
CA GLN A 111 0.27 -0.44 5.04
C GLN A 111 1.74 -0.79 5.04
N LEU A 112 2.55 0.07 5.66
CA LEU A 112 3.96 -0.23 5.91
C LEU A 112 4.07 -1.07 7.19
N CYS A 113 4.82 -2.14 7.12
CA CYS A 113 4.94 -3.14 8.17
C CYS A 113 6.39 -3.48 8.46
N TRP A 114 6.67 -3.97 9.67
CA TRP A 114 8.00 -4.42 10.08
C TRP A 114 7.97 -5.87 10.58
N PRO A 115 8.14 -6.87 9.71
CA PRO A 115 7.96 -8.28 10.07
C PRO A 115 8.88 -8.77 11.20
N GLU A 116 10.16 -8.39 11.15
CA GLU A 116 11.19 -8.90 12.06
C GLU A 116 11.16 -8.25 13.45
N GLN A 117 10.44 -7.12 13.61
CA GLN A 117 10.34 -6.35 14.87
C GLN A 117 11.70 -6.11 15.56
N SER A 118 12.77 -6.05 14.79
CA SER A 118 14.13 -5.95 15.29
C SER A 118 15.07 -5.39 14.22
N PHE A 119 16.10 -4.67 14.69
CA PHE A 119 17.13 -4.13 13.84
C PHE A 119 18.20 -5.18 13.56
N MET A 120 18.70 -5.21 12.33
CA MET A 120 19.87 -6.01 11.96
C MET A 120 21.15 -5.40 12.53
N GLU A 121 22.02 -6.25 13.08
CA GLU A 121 23.30 -5.84 13.68
C GLU A 121 24.30 -5.36 12.62
N SER A 122 24.33 -4.05 12.36
CA SER A 122 25.35 -3.37 11.57
C SER A 122 25.55 -1.91 12.00
N ALA A 123 26.44 -1.19 11.32
CA ALA A 123 26.68 0.24 11.54
C ALA A 123 26.67 1.00 10.20
N PRO A 124 25.62 1.77 9.86
CA PRO A 124 24.38 1.97 10.61
C PRO A 124 23.55 0.67 10.72
N VAL A 125 22.59 0.64 11.65
CA VAL A 125 21.68 -0.51 11.79
C VAL A 125 20.74 -0.60 10.58
N GLN A 126 20.11 -1.76 10.36
CA GLN A 126 19.19 -1.92 9.22
C GLN A 126 17.84 -2.44 9.68
N ALA A 127 16.80 -2.06 8.95
CA ALA A 127 15.45 -2.59 9.10
C ALA A 127 14.91 -3.01 7.74
N SER A 128 14.30 -4.18 7.68
CA SER A 128 13.58 -4.64 6.49
C SER A 128 12.09 -4.41 6.71
N LEU A 129 11.51 -3.55 5.88
CA LEU A 129 10.10 -3.23 5.89
C LEU A 129 9.40 -3.87 4.70
N GLU A 130 8.10 -4.09 4.85
CA GLU A 130 7.24 -4.62 3.82
C GLU A 130 6.06 -3.68 3.59
N LEU A 131 5.64 -3.54 2.34
CA LEU A 131 4.45 -2.78 1.96
C LEU A 131 3.32 -3.76 1.67
N LEU A 132 2.37 -3.85 2.58
CA LEU A 132 1.16 -4.63 2.39
C LEU A 132 0.19 -3.83 1.52
N HIS A 133 -0.33 -4.48 0.49
CA HIS A 133 -1.35 -3.95 -0.40
C HIS A 133 -2.63 -4.77 -0.22
N THR A 134 -3.77 -4.10 -0.06
CA THR A 134 -5.09 -4.73 0.05
C THR A 134 -6.07 -4.05 -0.90
N ALA A 135 -6.68 -4.86 -1.74
CA ALA A 135 -7.59 -4.46 -2.80
C ALA A 135 -8.88 -5.30 -2.76
N PRO A 136 -10.00 -4.76 -3.26
CA PRO A 136 -11.18 -5.57 -3.54
C PRO A 136 -10.92 -6.61 -4.64
N PRO A 137 -11.68 -7.72 -4.67
CA PRO A 137 -11.34 -8.90 -5.49
C PRO A 137 -11.57 -8.73 -7.01
N TYR A 138 -12.07 -7.59 -7.49
CA TYR A 138 -12.41 -7.41 -8.90
C TYR A 138 -11.46 -6.42 -9.57
N ASP A 139 -10.79 -6.87 -10.62
CA ASP A 139 -9.96 -6.04 -11.50
C ASP A 139 -10.83 -5.31 -12.53
N CYS A 140 -10.63 -4.00 -12.64
CA CYS A 140 -11.45 -3.14 -13.51
C CYS A 140 -10.62 -2.17 -14.36
N TYR A 141 -9.43 -1.79 -13.90
CA TYR A 141 -8.43 -1.05 -14.65
C TYR A 141 -7.16 -1.89 -14.78
N PRO A 142 -6.49 -1.82 -15.95
CA PRO A 142 -5.36 -2.70 -16.24
C PRO A 142 -4.19 -2.46 -15.29
N TRP A 143 -3.73 -1.20 -15.13
CA TRP A 143 -2.62 -0.83 -14.25
C TRP A 143 -2.74 0.63 -13.82
N VAL A 144 -2.57 0.89 -12.52
CA VAL A 144 -2.43 2.23 -11.93
C VAL A 144 -1.02 2.38 -11.39
N THR A 145 -0.40 3.53 -11.66
CA THR A 145 0.88 3.92 -11.06
C THR A 145 0.66 5.19 -10.26
N GLU A 146 1.10 5.18 -9.00
CA GLU A 146 1.02 6.35 -8.12
C GLU A 146 2.20 6.44 -7.15
N THR A 147 2.35 7.59 -6.52
CA THR A 147 3.37 7.84 -5.51
C THR A 147 2.75 7.88 -4.13
N LEU A 148 3.18 6.97 -3.26
CA LEU A 148 2.82 6.92 -1.85
C LEU A 148 3.79 7.76 -1.02
N GLU A 149 3.27 8.45 -0.01
CA GLU A 149 4.05 9.15 1.02
C GLU A 149 3.95 8.34 2.32
N LEU A 150 5.03 7.63 2.68
CA LEU A 150 5.05 6.76 3.86
C LEU A 150 5.86 7.40 4.99
N ASP A 151 5.26 7.55 6.17
CA ASP A 151 5.91 8.15 7.34
C ASP A 151 6.79 7.12 8.08
N LEU A 152 8.10 7.38 8.16
CA LEU A 152 9.10 6.56 8.85
C LEU A 152 9.40 7.02 10.29
N LEU A 153 8.73 8.04 10.82
CA LEU A 153 8.89 8.45 12.22
C LEU A 153 8.73 7.30 13.21
N PRO A 154 7.80 6.32 13.04
CA PRO A 154 7.73 5.16 13.93
C PRO A 154 9.04 4.36 14.01
N MET A 155 9.82 4.30 12.92
CA MET A 155 11.13 3.63 12.93
C MET A 155 12.18 4.44 13.68
N ALA A 156 12.17 5.77 13.52
CA ALA A 156 13.03 6.63 14.30
C ALA A 156 12.73 6.46 15.81
N ASP A 157 11.46 6.44 16.19
CA ASP A 157 11.05 6.25 17.60
C ASP A 157 11.47 4.89 18.15
N ALA A 158 11.27 3.80 17.38
CA ALA A 158 11.77 2.48 17.75
C ALA A 158 13.30 2.45 17.95
N TRP A 159 14.03 3.17 17.09
CA TRP A 159 15.48 3.30 17.24
C TRP A 159 15.86 4.08 18.49
N ARG A 160 15.20 5.22 18.76
CA ARG A 160 15.45 6.04 19.95
C ARG A 160 15.18 5.25 21.23
N GLU A 161 14.11 4.45 21.25
CA GLU A 161 13.77 3.60 22.39
C GLU A 161 14.86 2.56 22.68
N ILE A 162 15.41 1.92 21.65
CA ILE A 162 16.44 0.89 21.79
C ILE A 162 17.82 1.47 22.11
N TYR A 163 18.23 2.54 21.42
CA TYR A 163 19.60 3.06 21.45
C TYR A 163 19.78 4.30 22.34
N GLY A 164 18.70 4.97 22.76
CA GLY A 164 18.72 6.06 23.74
C GLY A 164 19.36 7.37 23.25
N SER A 165 19.47 7.57 21.93
CA SER A 165 19.96 8.81 21.32
C SER A 165 18.82 9.50 20.56
N GLU A 166 18.83 10.84 20.51
CA GLU A 166 17.79 11.64 19.84
C GLU A 166 17.89 11.60 18.31
N SER A 167 19.11 11.39 17.80
CA SER A 167 19.42 11.35 16.37
C SER A 167 20.19 10.08 16.02
N GLY A 168 20.06 9.65 14.77
CA GLY A 168 20.63 8.40 14.29
C GLY A 168 20.52 8.23 12.78
N GLU A 169 21.08 7.13 12.31
CA GLU A 169 20.97 6.69 10.92
C GLU A 169 20.60 5.22 10.89
N MET A 170 19.73 4.85 9.95
CA MET A 170 19.41 3.46 9.65
C MET A 170 19.31 3.23 8.15
N ILE A 171 19.66 2.02 7.72
CA ILE A 171 19.40 1.54 6.37
C ILE A 171 18.02 0.91 6.35
N VAL A 172 17.14 1.40 5.48
CA VAL A 172 15.78 0.87 5.30
C VAL A 172 15.74 0.08 4.00
N HIS A 173 15.31 -1.18 4.08
CA HIS A 173 15.03 -2.03 2.92
C HIS A 173 13.53 -2.10 2.69
N LEU A 174 13.09 -1.89 1.45
CA LEU A 174 11.68 -1.98 1.04
C LEU A 174 11.58 -2.44 -0.41
N GLY A 175 10.90 -3.56 -0.67
CA GLY A 175 10.66 -4.04 -2.04
C GLY A 175 11.92 -4.32 -2.87
N GLY A 176 13.04 -4.67 -2.22
CA GLY A 176 14.35 -4.84 -2.88
C GLY A 176 15.14 -3.56 -3.11
N PHE A 177 14.58 -2.40 -2.74
CA PHE A 177 15.30 -1.12 -2.70
C PHE A 177 15.89 -0.89 -1.31
N THR A 178 16.87 0.01 -1.26
CA THR A 178 17.56 0.41 -0.04
C THR A 178 17.74 1.92 -0.01
N THR A 179 17.45 2.55 1.11
CA THR A 179 17.75 3.97 1.35
C THR A 179 18.35 4.20 2.74
N LEU A 180 19.07 5.30 2.90
CA LEU A 180 19.60 5.75 4.19
C LEU A 180 18.61 6.76 4.78
N TYR A 181 18.10 6.45 5.98
CA TYR A 181 17.24 7.34 6.74
C TYR A 181 18.01 7.92 7.92
N SER A 182 18.14 9.25 7.96
CA SER A 182 18.76 10.02 9.05
C SER A 182 17.69 10.86 9.75
N PHE A 183 17.72 10.90 11.09
CA PHE A 183 16.75 11.61 11.94
C PHE A 183 17.39 12.14 13.22
#